data_AF-A0A3M2JGT1-F1
#
_entry.id   AF-A0A3M2JGT1-F1
#
_cell.length_a   1.000
_cell.length_b   1.000
_cell.length_c   1.000
_cell.angle_alpha   90.00
_cell.angle_beta   90.00
_cell.angle_gamma   90.00
#
_symmetry.space_group_name_H-M   'P 1'
#
loop_
_entity.id
_entity.type
_entity.pdbx_description
1 polymer ?
#
loop_
_entity_poly.entity_id
_entity_poly.type
_entity_poly.pdbx_seq_one_letter_code
_entity_poly.pdbx_strand_id
1 'polypeptide(L)'
;MRAGAVALTALLLGGGLTLYRQADARAAVALGAAEEALAEAVRDLRAARDDGRDVLAASAGRVGDETVRRDLATLLTGLPDQDVDPEANRSARTAAAEVNAAAVAERAADLREATGAVRDAQAAFEHAEAVTGHDAAVAALGAAVDEARGVLSASEGRVLDDMARATLAAALDAAGQDRDAPAPAGTEDLVARTAGLLAHVDALAAGRAAVAEAEAQWQAEQERL
;
A
#
# COMPACT_ATOMS: atom_id res chain seq x y z
N MET A 1 55.95 41.64 53.92
CA MET A 1 55.47 40.45 53.19
C MET A 1 53.94 40.34 53.26
N ARG A 2 53.19 41.09 52.43
CA ARG A 2 51.72 40.97 52.32
C ARG A 2 51.18 41.22 50.89
N ALA A 3 52.00 41.01 49.86
CA ALA A 3 51.59 41.19 48.45
C ALA A 3 51.35 39.86 47.72
N GLY A 4 51.93 38.75 48.18
CA GLY A 4 51.79 37.44 47.52
C GLY A 4 50.46 36.71 47.78
N ALA A 5 49.75 37.04 48.87
CA ALA A 5 48.52 36.37 49.25
C ALA A 5 47.29 36.85 48.44
N VAL A 6 47.27 38.10 47.97
CA VAL A 6 46.10 38.70 47.29
C VAL A 6 46.04 38.33 45.81
N ALA A 7 47.18 38.13 45.16
CA ALA A 7 47.24 37.75 43.74
C ALA A 7 46.76 36.29 43.50
N LEU A 8 47.02 35.38 44.45
CA LEU A 8 46.64 33.97 44.32
C LEU A 8 45.11 33.77 44.47
N THR A 9 44.45 34.55 45.33
CA THR A 9 43.00 34.47 45.53
C THR A 9 42.24 35.06 44.34
N ALA A 10 42.72 36.16 43.76
CA ALA A 10 42.11 36.78 42.58
C ALA A 10 42.22 35.89 41.32
N LEU A 11 43.31 35.14 41.17
CA LEU A 11 43.52 34.25 40.01
C LEU A 11 42.71 32.94 40.13
N LEU A 12 42.55 32.39 41.34
CA LEU A 12 41.69 31.22 41.60
C LEU A 12 40.19 31.57 41.52
N LEU A 13 39.78 32.75 42.01
CA LEU A 13 38.40 33.23 41.90
C LEU A 13 38.05 33.66 40.46
N GLY A 14 38.98 34.30 39.75
CA GLY A 14 38.80 34.71 38.36
C GLY A 14 38.77 33.54 37.36
N GLY A 15 39.66 32.56 37.53
CA GLY A 15 39.66 31.33 36.72
C GLY A 15 38.48 30.39 37.02
N GLY A 16 38.06 30.31 38.28
CA GLY A 16 36.85 29.56 38.66
C GLY A 16 35.57 30.15 38.07
N LEU A 17 35.47 31.48 38.00
CA LEU A 17 34.31 32.17 37.43
C LEU A 17 34.20 31.98 35.90
N THR A 18 35.32 31.99 35.19
CA THR A 18 35.34 31.77 33.73
C THR A 18 35.06 30.31 33.38
N LEU A 19 35.64 29.37 34.13
CA LEU A 19 35.33 27.94 33.97
C LEU A 19 33.87 27.63 34.31
N TYR A 20 33.32 28.23 35.36
CA TYR A 20 31.90 28.11 35.72
C TYR A 20 30.99 28.67 34.63
N ARG A 21 31.26 29.87 34.10
CA ARG A 21 30.48 30.45 33.00
C ARG A 21 30.57 29.63 31.71
N GLN A 22 31.74 29.05 31.42
CA GLN A 22 31.92 28.20 30.26
C GLN A 22 31.19 26.86 30.42
N ALA A 23 31.20 26.27 31.61
CA ALA A 23 30.44 25.07 31.92
C ALA A 23 28.92 25.32 31.88
N ASP A 24 28.47 26.46 32.41
CA ASP A 24 27.06 26.87 32.36
C ASP A 24 26.57 27.11 30.92
N ALA A 25 27.38 27.79 30.10
CA ALA A 25 27.09 27.97 28.68
C ALA A 25 27.02 26.64 27.92
N ARG A 26 27.94 25.69 28.18
CA ARG A 26 27.90 24.36 27.58
C ARG A 26 26.67 23.57 28.00
N ALA A 27 26.29 23.64 29.27
CA ALA A 27 25.09 22.98 29.79
C ALA A 27 23.80 23.57 29.19
N ALA A 28 23.75 24.89 28.95
CA ALA A 28 22.64 25.53 28.26
C ALA A 28 22.53 25.07 26.79
N VAL A 29 23.66 24.97 26.08
CA VAL A 29 23.71 24.44 24.70
C VAL A 29 23.25 22.98 24.66
N ALA A 30 23.71 22.14 25.60
CA ALA A 30 23.32 20.73 25.67
C ALA A 30 21.81 20.56 25.91
N LEU A 31 21.23 21.33 26.83
CA LEU A 31 19.77 21.31 27.02
C LEU A 31 19.03 21.75 25.75
N GLY A 32 19.46 22.83 25.10
CA GLY A 32 18.82 23.29 23.86
C GLY A 32 18.85 22.25 22.75
N ALA A 33 19.99 21.57 22.57
CA ALA A 33 20.12 20.49 21.58
C ALA A 33 19.24 19.28 21.92
N ALA A 34 19.13 18.90 23.21
CA ALA A 34 18.27 17.81 23.63
C ALA A 34 16.78 18.12 23.45
N GLU A 35 16.36 19.35 23.76
CA GLU A 35 14.97 19.81 23.55
C GLU A 35 14.62 19.89 22.06
N GLU A 36 15.56 20.33 21.22
CA GLU A 36 15.40 20.33 19.76
C GLU A 36 15.26 18.90 19.20
N ALA A 37 16.11 17.97 19.65
CA ALA A 37 16.03 16.57 19.26
C ALA A 37 14.70 15.93 19.69
N LEU A 38 14.22 16.21 20.91
CA LEU A 38 12.90 15.77 21.37
C LEU A 38 11.79 16.35 20.49
N ALA A 39 11.84 17.64 20.18
CA ALA A 39 10.83 18.30 19.34
C ALA A 39 10.81 17.73 17.90
N GLU A 40 11.97 17.39 17.34
CA GLU A 40 12.07 16.69 16.05
C GLU A 40 11.48 15.29 16.12
N ALA A 41 11.89 14.48 17.10
CA ALA A 41 11.37 13.13 17.30
C ALA A 41 9.83 13.13 17.46
N VAL A 42 9.27 14.09 18.20
CA VAL A 42 7.81 14.24 18.37
C VAL A 42 7.10 14.58 17.05
N ARG A 43 7.70 15.43 16.20
CA ARG A 43 7.15 15.72 14.86
C ARG A 43 7.15 14.46 13.99
N ASP A 44 8.24 13.72 14.01
CA ASP A 44 8.40 12.46 13.28
C ASP A 44 7.41 11.39 13.74
N LEU A 45 7.22 11.25 15.04
CA LEU A 45 6.23 10.35 15.61
C LEU A 45 4.81 10.72 15.16
N ARG A 46 4.46 12.01 15.14
CA ARG A 46 3.15 12.45 14.64
C ARG A 46 2.94 12.08 13.19
N ALA A 47 3.92 12.36 12.33
CA ALA A 47 3.86 11.98 10.91
C ALA A 47 3.71 10.46 10.73
N ALA A 48 4.50 9.65 11.44
CA ALA A 48 4.40 8.19 11.40
C ALA A 48 3.04 7.67 11.88
N ARG A 49 2.43 8.32 12.89
CA ARG A 49 1.09 7.94 13.38
C ARG A 49 0.00 8.28 12.39
N ASP A 50 0.08 9.44 11.75
CA ASP A 50 -0.93 9.85 10.77
C ASP A 50 -0.88 8.93 9.55
N ASP A 51 0.33 8.63 9.05
CA ASP A 51 0.55 7.64 7.99
C ASP A 51 0.02 6.24 8.38
N GLY A 52 0.34 5.79 9.60
CA GLY A 52 -0.13 4.50 10.11
C GLY A 52 -1.66 4.43 10.24
N ARG A 53 -2.33 5.51 10.63
CA ARG A 53 -3.80 5.56 10.69
C ARG A 53 -4.43 5.50 9.30
N ASP A 54 -3.91 6.25 8.36
CA ASP A 54 -4.41 6.28 6.99
C ASP A 54 -4.28 4.90 6.34
N VAL A 55 -3.12 4.25 6.50
CA VAL A 55 -2.90 2.87 6.02
C VAL A 55 -3.81 1.87 6.73
N LEU A 56 -3.98 1.96 8.05
CA LEU A 56 -4.85 1.03 8.79
C LEU A 56 -6.32 1.14 8.35
N ALA A 57 -6.78 2.34 8.01
CA ALA A 57 -8.12 2.58 7.48
C ALA A 57 -8.27 2.07 6.05
N ALA A 58 -7.31 2.37 5.17
CA ALA A 58 -7.33 1.97 3.76
C ALA A 58 -7.19 0.45 3.54
N SER A 59 -6.52 -0.25 4.46
CA SER A 59 -6.27 -1.69 4.40
C SER A 59 -7.40 -2.56 4.97
N ALA A 60 -8.51 -1.96 5.44
CA ALA A 60 -9.60 -2.70 6.06
C ALA A 60 -10.25 -3.71 5.08
N GLY A 61 -10.18 -5.01 5.43
CA GLY A 61 -10.68 -6.09 4.59
C GLY A 61 -9.84 -6.36 3.33
N ARG A 62 -8.66 -5.74 3.22
CA ARG A 62 -7.76 -5.83 2.07
C ARG A 62 -6.39 -6.39 2.44
N VAL A 63 -6.34 -7.24 3.47
CA VAL A 63 -5.14 -7.96 3.90
C VAL A 63 -5.50 -9.42 4.17
N GLY A 64 -4.58 -10.34 3.87
CA GLY A 64 -4.80 -11.77 4.11
C GLY A 64 -4.66 -12.17 5.59
N ASP A 65 -3.77 -11.52 6.33
CA ASP A 65 -3.58 -11.72 7.77
C ASP A 65 -3.95 -10.45 8.54
N GLU A 66 -5.01 -10.51 9.32
CA GLU A 66 -5.47 -9.36 10.13
C GLU A 66 -4.52 -9.07 11.31
N THR A 67 -3.60 -9.98 11.65
CA THR A 67 -2.65 -9.80 12.75
C THR A 67 -1.73 -8.61 12.52
N VAL A 68 -1.22 -8.41 11.30
CA VAL A 68 -0.37 -7.25 10.97
C VAL A 68 -1.10 -5.91 11.18
N ARG A 69 -2.41 -5.87 10.92
CA ARG A 69 -3.25 -4.68 11.18
C ARG A 69 -3.46 -4.47 12.68
N ARG A 70 -3.64 -5.55 13.46
CA ARG A 70 -3.76 -5.46 14.94
C ARG A 70 -2.46 -5.00 15.59
N ASP A 71 -1.31 -5.41 15.07
CA ASP A 71 0.00 -5.00 15.58
C ASP A 71 0.21 -3.49 15.36
N LEU A 72 -0.09 -2.99 14.15
CA LEU A 72 -0.07 -1.54 13.88
C LEU A 72 -1.08 -0.78 14.77
N ALA A 73 -2.30 -1.28 14.89
CA ALA A 73 -3.31 -0.67 15.77
C ALA A 73 -2.85 -0.60 17.23
N THR A 74 -2.15 -1.63 17.70
CA THR A 74 -1.58 -1.68 19.05
C THR A 74 -0.50 -0.62 19.22
N LEU A 75 0.43 -0.49 18.27
CA LEU A 75 1.51 0.51 18.32
C LEU A 75 1.00 1.97 18.27
N LEU A 76 -0.14 2.20 17.61
CA LEU A 76 -0.81 3.51 17.57
C LEU A 76 -1.39 3.92 18.94
N THR A 77 -1.56 2.94 19.85
CA THR A 77 -1.96 3.12 21.25
C THR A 77 -0.73 3.02 22.18
N GLY A 78 -0.74 3.74 23.31
CA GLY A 78 0.38 3.70 24.27
C GLY A 78 1.65 4.37 23.75
N LEU A 79 1.58 5.68 23.56
CA LEU A 79 2.74 6.49 23.15
C LEU A 79 3.70 6.72 24.33
N PRO A 80 5.01 6.86 24.06
CA PRO A 80 5.97 7.28 25.08
C PRO A 80 5.64 8.68 25.60
N ASP A 81 6.08 8.94 26.84
CA ASP A 81 6.02 10.27 27.44
C ASP A 81 6.88 11.26 26.64
N GLN A 82 6.38 12.49 26.51
CA GLN A 82 7.00 13.57 25.74
C GLN A 82 7.26 14.80 26.62
N ASP A 83 6.78 14.78 27.86
CA ASP A 83 6.85 15.92 28.74
C ASP A 83 8.19 15.96 29.49
N VAL A 84 8.74 17.15 29.63
CA VAL A 84 9.94 17.42 30.43
C VAL A 84 9.55 18.43 31.49
N ASP A 85 9.70 18.07 32.76
CA ASP A 85 9.36 18.94 33.89
C ASP A 85 10.16 20.26 33.81
N PRO A 86 9.50 21.42 33.63
CA PRO A 86 10.19 22.70 33.51
C PRO A 86 10.83 23.16 34.82
N GLU A 87 10.35 22.67 35.97
CA GLU A 87 10.83 23.02 37.31
C GLU A 87 12.07 22.20 37.72
N ALA A 88 12.31 21.08 37.04
CA ALA A 88 13.48 20.24 37.27
C ALA A 88 14.79 21.00 36.96
N ASN A 89 15.86 20.61 37.66
CA ASN A 89 17.17 21.20 37.39
C ASN A 89 17.62 20.89 35.96
N ARG A 90 18.48 21.76 35.41
CA ARG A 90 18.90 21.69 34.00
C ARG A 90 19.46 20.33 33.58
N SER A 91 20.30 19.71 34.41
CA SER A 91 20.90 18.41 34.11
C SER A 91 19.84 17.31 34.02
N ALA A 92 18.86 17.33 34.93
CA ALA A 92 17.74 16.39 34.90
C ALA A 92 16.86 16.61 33.66
N ARG A 93 16.60 17.86 33.29
CA ARG A 93 15.87 18.20 32.06
C ARG A 93 16.58 17.73 30.80
N THR A 94 17.89 17.92 30.70
CA THR A 94 18.68 17.43 29.55
C THR A 94 18.58 15.92 29.44
N ALA A 95 18.80 15.19 30.54
CA ALA A 95 18.73 13.73 30.53
C ALA A 95 17.31 13.22 30.20
N ALA A 96 16.27 13.84 30.74
CA ALA A 96 14.88 13.49 30.43
C ALA A 96 14.55 13.76 28.95
N ALA A 97 14.98 14.91 28.41
CA ALA A 97 14.78 15.24 27.00
C ALA A 97 15.49 14.24 26.07
N GLU A 98 16.72 13.83 26.39
CA GLU A 98 17.46 12.81 25.62
C GLU A 98 16.78 11.44 25.67
N VAL A 99 16.36 10.98 26.86
CA VAL A 99 15.65 9.69 27.04
C VAL A 99 14.31 9.70 26.31
N ASN A 100 13.51 10.76 26.46
CA ASN A 100 12.24 10.89 25.78
C ASN A 100 12.42 10.98 24.27
N ALA A 101 13.43 11.72 23.78
CA ALA A 101 13.72 11.83 22.35
C ALA A 101 14.05 10.45 21.75
N ALA A 102 14.89 9.67 22.43
CA ALA A 102 15.23 8.32 22.01
C ALA A 102 14.01 7.39 21.98
N ALA A 103 13.20 7.37 23.04
CA ALA A 103 12.00 6.53 23.11
C ALA A 103 10.94 6.92 22.06
N VAL A 104 10.77 8.22 21.81
CA VAL A 104 9.87 8.76 20.77
C VAL A 104 10.37 8.37 19.38
N ALA A 105 11.67 8.49 19.12
CA ALA A 105 12.27 8.13 17.83
C ALA A 105 12.17 6.62 17.56
N GLU A 106 12.42 5.79 18.56
CA GLU A 106 12.24 4.33 18.49
C GLU A 106 10.79 3.99 18.15
N ARG A 107 9.82 4.57 18.87
CA ARG A 107 8.40 4.35 18.56
C ARG A 107 8.01 4.82 17.16
N ALA A 108 8.57 5.93 16.68
CA ALA A 108 8.32 6.40 15.32
C ALA A 108 8.86 5.40 14.28
N ALA A 109 10.02 4.78 14.54
CA ALA A 109 10.58 3.74 13.69
C ALA A 109 9.71 2.48 13.68
N ASP A 110 9.30 1.97 14.85
CA ASP A 110 8.41 0.81 14.98
C ASP A 110 7.10 1.03 14.21
N LEU A 111 6.51 2.23 14.31
CA LEU A 111 5.30 2.59 13.56
C LEU A 111 5.52 2.58 12.06
N ARG A 112 6.65 3.11 11.57
CA ARG A 112 6.97 3.10 10.13
C ARG A 112 7.16 1.67 9.62
N GLU A 113 7.85 0.82 10.39
CA GLU A 113 8.05 -0.59 10.04
C GLU A 113 6.72 -1.35 9.99
N ALA A 114 5.90 -1.25 11.05
CA ALA A 114 4.60 -1.90 11.08
C ALA A 114 3.65 -1.36 9.99
N THR A 115 3.71 -0.06 9.69
CA THR A 115 2.96 0.53 8.58
C THR A 115 3.43 -0.03 7.23
N GLY A 116 4.73 -0.20 7.03
CA GLY A 116 5.31 -0.87 5.86
C GLY A 116 4.81 -2.32 5.72
N ALA A 117 4.82 -3.08 6.82
CA ALA A 117 4.33 -4.46 6.83
C ALA A 117 2.85 -4.57 6.42
N VAL A 118 2.00 -3.62 6.87
CA VAL A 118 0.58 -3.58 6.44
C VAL A 118 0.46 -3.27 4.95
N ARG A 119 1.27 -2.36 4.40
CA ARG A 119 1.27 -2.06 2.95
C ARG A 119 1.69 -3.28 2.12
N ASP A 120 2.74 -3.98 2.55
CA ASP A 120 3.21 -5.18 1.86
C ASP A 120 2.17 -6.30 1.93
N ALA A 121 1.53 -6.49 3.08
CA ALA A 121 0.45 -7.45 3.24
C ALA A 121 -0.78 -7.11 2.37
N GLN A 122 -1.09 -5.82 2.23
CA GLN A 122 -2.16 -5.35 1.35
C GLN A 122 -1.81 -5.60 -0.12
N ALA A 123 -0.59 -5.26 -0.55
CA ALA A 123 -0.15 -5.50 -1.93
C ALA A 123 -0.15 -6.99 -2.28
N ALA A 124 0.27 -7.86 -1.35
CA ALA A 124 0.23 -9.30 -1.53
C ALA A 124 -1.22 -9.82 -1.64
N PHE A 125 -2.14 -9.29 -0.83
CA PHE A 125 -3.56 -9.63 -0.90
C PHE A 125 -4.17 -9.21 -2.25
N GLU A 126 -3.96 -7.97 -2.68
CA GLU A 126 -4.46 -7.44 -3.96
C GLU A 126 -3.90 -8.23 -5.14
N HIS A 127 -2.62 -8.64 -5.08
CA HIS A 127 -2.01 -9.49 -6.09
C HIS A 127 -2.69 -10.87 -6.16
N ALA A 128 -2.93 -11.51 -5.01
CA ALA A 128 -3.60 -12.81 -4.96
C ALA A 128 -5.05 -12.74 -5.48
N GLU A 129 -5.78 -11.66 -5.18
CA GLU A 129 -7.11 -11.41 -5.76
C GLU A 129 -7.03 -11.23 -7.27
N ALA A 130 -6.05 -10.46 -7.77
CA ALA A 130 -5.86 -10.25 -9.20
C ALA A 130 -5.53 -11.55 -9.94
N VAL A 131 -4.68 -12.41 -9.37
CA VAL A 131 -4.38 -13.76 -9.91
C VAL A 131 -5.66 -14.60 -9.96
N THR A 132 -6.41 -14.65 -8.86
CA THR A 132 -7.67 -15.43 -8.80
C THR A 132 -8.70 -14.94 -9.82
N GLY A 133 -8.84 -13.62 -9.95
CA GLY A 133 -9.73 -13.00 -10.94
C GLY A 133 -9.30 -13.30 -12.38
N HIS A 134 -7.99 -13.27 -12.64
CA HIS A 134 -7.42 -13.63 -13.94
C HIS A 134 -7.70 -15.09 -14.30
N ASP A 135 -7.41 -16.02 -13.39
CA ASP A 135 -7.65 -17.46 -13.60
C ASP A 135 -9.13 -17.75 -13.86
N ALA A 136 -10.04 -17.09 -13.13
CA ALA A 136 -11.48 -17.21 -13.33
C ALA A 136 -11.90 -16.67 -14.72
N ALA A 137 -11.35 -15.55 -15.16
CA ALA A 137 -11.62 -14.99 -16.49
C ALA A 137 -11.06 -15.86 -17.62
N VAL A 138 -9.89 -16.46 -17.45
CA VAL A 138 -9.33 -17.45 -18.39
C VAL A 138 -10.24 -18.66 -18.51
N ALA A 139 -10.73 -19.20 -17.38
CA ALA A 139 -11.67 -20.32 -17.38
C ALA A 139 -13.00 -19.96 -18.06
N ALA A 140 -13.55 -18.77 -17.78
CA ALA A 140 -14.76 -18.27 -18.43
C ALA A 140 -14.59 -18.10 -19.94
N LEU A 141 -13.44 -17.57 -20.38
CA LEU A 141 -13.11 -17.44 -21.80
C LEU A 141 -13.00 -18.81 -22.47
N GLY A 142 -12.36 -19.79 -21.82
CA GLY A 142 -12.28 -21.16 -22.31
C GLY A 142 -13.67 -21.76 -22.57
N ALA A 143 -14.58 -21.66 -21.61
CA ALA A 143 -15.95 -22.13 -21.75
C ALA A 143 -16.71 -21.40 -22.87
N ALA A 144 -16.60 -20.06 -22.93
CA ALA A 144 -17.27 -19.25 -23.95
C ALA A 144 -16.77 -19.60 -25.37
N VAL A 145 -15.47 -19.86 -25.52
CA VAL A 145 -14.87 -20.30 -26.79
C VAL A 145 -15.42 -21.66 -27.22
N ASP A 146 -15.51 -22.63 -26.30
CA ASP A 146 -16.02 -23.97 -26.61
C ASP A 146 -17.52 -23.93 -26.97
N GLU A 147 -18.32 -23.14 -26.25
CA GLU A 147 -19.73 -22.90 -26.59
C GLU A 147 -19.89 -22.24 -27.97
N ALA A 148 -19.11 -21.20 -28.26
CA ALA A 148 -19.14 -20.49 -29.54
C ALA A 148 -18.76 -21.39 -30.72
N ARG A 149 -17.76 -22.26 -30.55
CA ARG A 149 -17.41 -23.29 -31.56
C ARG A 149 -18.55 -24.28 -31.78
N GLY A 150 -19.21 -24.71 -30.70
CA GLY A 150 -20.40 -25.56 -30.77
C GLY A 150 -21.53 -24.91 -31.59
N VAL A 151 -21.82 -23.63 -31.35
CA VAL A 151 -22.82 -22.85 -32.10
C VAL A 151 -22.44 -22.73 -33.58
N LEU A 152 -21.18 -22.41 -33.91
CA LEU A 152 -20.74 -22.31 -35.31
C LEU A 152 -20.85 -23.64 -36.07
N SER A 153 -20.50 -24.74 -35.43
CA SER A 153 -20.61 -26.08 -36.02
C SER A 153 -22.07 -26.49 -36.19
N ALA A 154 -22.93 -26.20 -35.20
CA ALA A 154 -24.33 -26.52 -35.28
C ALA A 154 -25.04 -25.68 -36.37
N SER A 155 -24.71 -24.40 -36.52
CA SER A 155 -25.39 -23.48 -37.44
C SER A 155 -25.03 -23.64 -38.92
N GLU A 156 -24.20 -24.62 -39.28
CA GLU A 156 -23.81 -24.86 -40.65
C GLU A 156 -25.01 -25.20 -41.56
N GLY A 157 -25.20 -24.39 -42.61
CA GLY A 157 -26.32 -24.53 -43.54
C GLY A 157 -27.70 -24.16 -42.96
N ARG A 158 -27.74 -23.60 -41.74
CA ARG A 158 -28.99 -23.24 -41.02
C ARG A 158 -29.15 -21.74 -40.78
N VAL A 159 -28.50 -20.91 -41.60
CA VAL A 159 -28.62 -19.45 -41.57
C VAL A 159 -28.86 -18.91 -42.98
N LEU A 160 -29.59 -17.80 -43.12
CA LEU A 160 -29.85 -17.16 -44.42
C LEU A 160 -28.65 -16.32 -44.91
N ASP A 161 -28.00 -15.62 -43.98
CA ASP A 161 -26.80 -14.82 -44.20
C ASP A 161 -25.69 -15.31 -43.26
N ASP A 162 -24.55 -15.68 -43.84
CA ASP A 162 -23.38 -16.15 -43.10
C ASP A 162 -22.66 -15.03 -42.33
N MET A 163 -23.05 -13.75 -42.48
CA MET A 163 -22.44 -12.62 -41.77
C MET A 163 -22.42 -12.78 -40.24
N ALA A 164 -23.49 -13.31 -39.64
CA ALA A 164 -23.54 -13.56 -38.20
C ALA A 164 -22.52 -14.64 -37.78
N ARG A 165 -22.38 -15.70 -38.59
CA ARG A 165 -21.38 -16.76 -38.38
C ARG A 165 -19.96 -16.23 -38.59
N ALA A 166 -19.73 -15.40 -39.61
CA ALA A 166 -18.44 -14.77 -39.87
C ALA A 166 -18.02 -13.84 -38.72
N THR A 167 -18.95 -13.08 -38.15
CA THR A 167 -18.72 -12.22 -36.99
C THR A 167 -18.34 -13.03 -35.75
N LEU A 168 -19.06 -14.12 -35.46
CA LEU A 168 -18.73 -15.02 -34.36
C LEU A 168 -17.38 -15.71 -34.56
N ALA A 169 -17.04 -16.10 -35.80
CA ALA A 169 -15.74 -16.67 -36.14
C ALA A 169 -14.60 -15.66 -35.90
N ALA A 170 -14.77 -14.40 -36.32
CA ALA A 170 -13.78 -13.35 -36.06
C ALA A 170 -13.59 -13.09 -34.55
N ALA A 171 -14.67 -13.12 -33.77
CA ALA A 171 -14.59 -13.00 -32.31
C ALA A 171 -13.85 -14.19 -31.67
N LEU A 172 -14.05 -15.41 -32.18
CA LEU A 172 -13.31 -16.61 -31.75
C LEU A 172 -11.81 -16.50 -32.03
N ASP A 173 -11.43 -16.00 -33.21
CA ASP A 173 -10.03 -15.83 -33.57
C ASP A 173 -9.35 -14.79 -32.65
N ALA A 174 -10.02 -13.67 -32.38
CA ALA A 174 -9.53 -12.65 -31.46
C ALA A 174 -9.39 -13.19 -30.02
N ALA A 175 -10.41 -13.91 -29.54
CA ALA A 175 -10.40 -14.54 -28.23
C ALA A 175 -9.29 -15.60 -28.09
N GLY A 176 -9.05 -16.39 -29.13
CA GLY A 176 -8.02 -17.43 -29.15
C GLY A 176 -6.60 -16.88 -29.00
N GLN A 177 -6.30 -15.76 -29.68
CA GLN A 177 -5.00 -15.09 -29.54
C GLN A 177 -4.74 -14.65 -28.10
N ASP A 178 -5.78 -14.16 -27.42
CA ASP A 178 -5.64 -13.66 -26.06
C ASP A 178 -5.65 -14.75 -24.99
N ARG A 179 -6.41 -15.83 -25.20
CA ARG A 179 -6.43 -16.97 -24.29
C ARG A 179 -5.06 -17.65 -24.17
N ASP A 180 -4.33 -17.73 -25.28
CA ASP A 180 -3.07 -18.48 -25.36
C ASP A 180 -1.84 -17.60 -25.00
N ALA A 181 -2.04 -16.32 -24.68
CA ALA A 181 -0.97 -15.43 -24.24
C ALA A 181 -0.53 -15.75 -22.79
N PRO A 182 0.75 -15.55 -22.44
CA PRO A 182 1.22 -15.76 -21.08
C PRO A 182 0.58 -14.78 -20.10
N ALA A 183 0.32 -15.23 -18.88
CA ALA A 183 -0.18 -14.38 -17.80
C ALA A 183 0.85 -13.28 -17.46
N PRO A 184 0.42 -12.02 -17.27
CA PRO A 184 1.30 -10.95 -16.83
C PRO A 184 1.70 -11.15 -15.35
N ALA A 185 2.84 -10.58 -14.95
CA ALA A 185 3.36 -10.72 -13.60
C ALA A 185 2.91 -9.60 -12.63
N GLY A 186 2.51 -8.43 -13.14
CA GLY A 186 2.12 -7.29 -12.32
C GLY A 186 0.63 -7.32 -11.94
N THR A 187 0.29 -6.82 -10.74
CA THR A 187 -1.10 -6.75 -10.26
C THR A 187 -1.99 -5.90 -11.18
N GLU A 188 -1.56 -4.71 -11.56
CA GLU A 188 -2.33 -3.83 -12.46
C GLU A 188 -2.51 -4.46 -13.86
N ASP A 189 -1.47 -5.10 -14.37
CA ASP A 189 -1.52 -5.80 -15.66
C ASP A 189 -2.46 -7.01 -15.62
N LEU A 190 -2.49 -7.76 -14.51
CA LEU A 190 -3.45 -8.86 -14.30
C LEU A 190 -4.89 -8.34 -14.30
N VAL A 191 -5.16 -7.21 -13.62
CA VAL A 191 -6.49 -6.59 -13.60
C VAL A 191 -6.90 -6.12 -15.01
N ALA A 192 -6.00 -5.43 -15.72
CA ALA A 192 -6.25 -4.98 -17.09
C ALA A 192 -6.48 -6.16 -18.04
N ARG A 193 -5.68 -7.23 -17.90
CA ARG A 193 -5.83 -8.45 -18.70
C ARG A 193 -7.15 -9.14 -18.42
N THR A 194 -7.55 -9.24 -17.15
CA THR A 194 -8.83 -9.80 -16.73
C THR A 194 -10.00 -9.08 -17.41
N ALA A 195 -10.00 -7.74 -17.41
CA ALA A 195 -11.01 -6.95 -18.08
C ALA A 195 -11.06 -7.23 -19.60
N GLY A 196 -9.90 -7.35 -20.25
CA GLY A 196 -9.81 -7.72 -21.67
C GLY A 196 -10.37 -9.11 -21.98
N LEU A 197 -10.06 -10.12 -21.16
CA LEU A 197 -10.60 -11.47 -21.31
C LEU A 197 -12.13 -11.50 -21.16
N LEU A 198 -12.68 -10.74 -20.20
CA LEU A 198 -14.13 -10.63 -20.01
C LEU A 198 -14.81 -9.91 -21.19
N ALA A 199 -14.17 -8.91 -21.78
CA ALA A 199 -14.69 -8.27 -23.00
C ALA A 199 -14.80 -9.25 -24.17
N HIS A 200 -13.87 -10.21 -24.29
CA HIS A 200 -13.97 -11.30 -25.27
C HIS A 200 -15.12 -12.26 -24.95
N VAL A 201 -15.33 -12.59 -23.68
CA VAL A 201 -16.48 -13.41 -23.24
C VAL A 201 -17.79 -12.74 -23.67
N ASP A 202 -17.93 -11.44 -23.44
CA ASP A 202 -19.12 -10.67 -23.83
C ASP A 202 -19.29 -10.62 -25.36
N ALA A 203 -18.21 -10.41 -26.11
CA ALA A 203 -18.23 -10.43 -27.56
C ALA A 203 -18.66 -11.80 -28.13
N LEU A 204 -18.17 -12.89 -27.55
CA LEU A 204 -18.59 -14.25 -27.92
C LEU A 204 -20.06 -14.51 -27.57
N ALA A 205 -20.54 -14.02 -26.43
CA ALA A 205 -21.96 -14.11 -26.07
C ALA A 205 -22.86 -13.35 -27.06
N ALA A 206 -22.48 -12.12 -27.42
CA ALA A 206 -23.20 -11.32 -28.41
C ALA A 206 -23.20 -11.99 -29.80
N GLY A 207 -22.05 -12.51 -30.25
CA GLY A 207 -21.97 -13.22 -31.52
C GLY A 207 -22.83 -14.50 -31.56
N ARG A 208 -22.88 -15.27 -30.47
CA ARG A 208 -23.77 -16.43 -30.37
C ARG A 208 -25.24 -16.04 -30.43
N ALA A 209 -25.64 -14.96 -29.77
CA ALA A 209 -27.01 -14.45 -29.85
C ALA A 209 -27.39 -14.03 -31.28
N ALA A 210 -26.49 -13.37 -31.99
CA ALA A 210 -26.70 -12.99 -33.39
C ALA A 210 -26.86 -14.22 -34.31
N VAL A 211 -26.08 -15.28 -34.09
CA VAL A 211 -26.25 -16.55 -34.84
C VAL A 211 -27.59 -17.19 -34.53
N ALA A 212 -28.00 -17.25 -33.26
CA ALA A 212 -29.30 -17.82 -32.88
C ALA A 212 -30.48 -17.04 -33.51
N GLU A 213 -30.38 -15.72 -33.60
CA GLU A 213 -31.37 -14.89 -34.30
C GLU A 213 -31.40 -15.18 -35.81
N ALA A 214 -30.23 -15.31 -36.45
CA ALA A 214 -30.13 -15.66 -37.86
C ALA A 214 -30.68 -17.08 -38.16
N GLU A 215 -30.46 -18.05 -37.27
CA GLU A 215 -31.05 -19.39 -37.37
C GLU A 215 -32.58 -19.36 -37.25
N ALA A 216 -33.13 -18.55 -36.34
CA ALA A 216 -34.57 -18.39 -36.19
C ALA A 216 -35.21 -17.80 -37.45
N GLN A 217 -34.56 -16.82 -38.09
CA GLN A 217 -35.01 -16.25 -39.36
C GLN A 217 -34.96 -17.27 -40.50
N TRP A 218 -33.89 -18.07 -40.57
CA TRP A 218 -33.78 -19.16 -41.53
C TRP A 218 -34.91 -20.18 -41.37
N GLN A 219 -35.16 -20.60 -40.14
CA GLN A 219 -36.22 -21.57 -39.82
C GLN A 219 -37.61 -21.03 -40.22
N ALA A 220 -37.89 -19.76 -39.93
CA ALA A 220 -39.14 -19.11 -40.34
C ALA A 220 -39.32 -19.08 -41.86
N GLU A 221 -38.24 -18.89 -42.64
CA GLU A 221 -38.32 -18.97 -44.10
C GLU A 221 -38.49 -20.41 -44.59
N GLN A 222 -37.84 -21.40 -43.96
CA GLN A 222 -38.07 -22.82 -44.29
C GLN A 222 -39.52 -23.24 -44.06
N GLU A 223 -40.16 -22.74 -43.01
CA GLU A 223 -41.57 -23.02 -42.70
C GLU A 223 -42.56 -22.35 -43.66
N ARG A 224 -42.10 -21.33 -44.40
CA ARG A 224 -42.92 -20.61 -45.39
C ARG A 224 -42.94 -21.28 -46.77
N LEU A 225 -41.91 -22.07 -47.08
CA LEU A 225 -41.71 -22.75 -48.37
C LEU A 225 -42.44 -24.11 -48.43
#